data_AF-A0A0S8EW78-F1
#
_entry.id   AF-A0A0S8EW78-F1
#
_cell.length_a   1.000
_cell.length_b   1.000
_cell.length_c   1.000
_cell.angle_alpha   90.00
_cell.angle_beta   90.00
_cell.angle_gamma   90.00
#
_symmetry.space_group_name_H-M   'P 1'
#
loop_
_entity.id
_entity.type
_entity.pdbx_description
1 polymer ?
#
loop_
_entity_poly.entity_id
_entity_poly.type
_entity_poly.pdbx_seq_one_letter_code
_entity_poly.pdbx_strand_id
1 'polypeptide(L)'
;MAPDVVENKDSTARDHLANERTFLAWVRTALGLVGLGVLLERLGAGSDQAIAMAAGVAFISFGGLTMIYSVSRYLWVARNLERGMFPVAVRGPIVITLGALLVAGGALVYVLLLQ
;
A
#
# COMPACT_ATOMS: atom_id res chain seq x y z
N MET A 1 33.74 12.89 0.91
CA MET A 1 32.71 12.19 1.69
C MET A 1 31.49 12.12 0.80
N ALA A 2 31.08 10.93 0.36
CA ALA A 2 29.88 10.80 -0.45
C ALA A 2 28.66 11.17 0.41
N PRO A 3 27.67 11.90 -0.11
CA PRO A 3 26.57 12.50 0.67
C PRO A 3 25.61 11.47 1.30
N ASP A 4 25.84 10.18 1.07
CA ASP A 4 25.02 9.04 1.49
C ASP A 4 25.57 8.29 2.71
N VAL A 5 26.77 8.63 3.20
CA VAL A 5 27.39 7.96 4.36
C VAL A 5 27.25 8.84 5.60
N VAL A 6 26.16 8.62 6.35
CA VAL A 6 25.89 9.27 7.64
C VAL A 6 26.66 8.55 8.76
N GLU A 7 27.24 9.32 9.69
CA GLU A 7 27.96 8.80 10.86
C GLU A 7 27.06 7.87 11.70
N ASN A 8 27.56 6.68 12.03
CA ASN A 8 26.81 5.67 12.78
C ASN A 8 26.66 6.09 14.25
N LYS A 9 25.63 6.89 14.54
CA LYS A 9 25.03 6.99 15.86
C LYS A 9 24.04 5.83 15.94
N ASP A 10 24.38 4.74 16.65
CA ASP A 10 23.70 3.42 16.60
C ASP A 10 22.15 3.43 16.54
N SER A 11 21.48 4.45 17.08
CA SER A 11 20.03 4.62 16.93
C SER A 11 19.58 4.90 15.49
N THR A 12 20.27 5.79 14.76
CA THR A 12 19.83 6.28 13.45
C THR A 12 19.85 5.17 12.40
N ALA A 13 20.96 4.43 12.29
CA ALA A 13 21.08 3.32 11.34
C ALA A 13 20.00 2.24 11.58
N ARG A 14 19.73 1.93 12.86
CA ARG A 14 18.68 0.97 13.25
C ARG A 14 17.29 1.44 12.84
N ASP A 15 17.00 2.74 13.01
CA ASP A 15 15.68 3.30 12.69
C ASP A 15 15.44 3.36 11.17
N HIS A 16 16.46 3.65 10.38
CA HIS A 16 16.39 3.57 8.91
C HIS A 16 16.13 2.14 8.43
N LEU A 17 16.86 1.14 8.96
CA LEU A 17 16.64 -0.27 8.62
C LEU A 17 15.24 -0.75 9.04
N ALA A 18 14.72 -0.25 10.17
CA ALA A 18 13.34 -0.55 10.59
C ALA A 18 12.29 0.06 9.64
N ASN A 19 12.54 1.28 9.14
CA ASN A 19 11.70 1.92 8.13
C ASN A 19 11.69 1.12 6.83
N GLU A 20 12.86 0.67 6.36
CA GLU A 20 13.00 -0.16 5.16
C GLU A 20 12.26 -1.50 5.30
N ARG A 21 12.42 -2.22 6.42
CA ARG A 21 11.66 -3.46 6.67
C ARG A 21 10.15 -3.26 6.59
N THR A 22 9.66 -2.14 7.13
CA THR A 22 8.23 -1.82 7.08
C THR A 22 7.80 -1.51 5.65
N PHE A 23 8.59 -0.74 4.90
CA PHE A 23 8.36 -0.46 3.49
C PHE A 23 8.26 -1.75 2.66
N LEU A 24 9.20 -2.68 2.83
CA LEU A 24 9.19 -3.97 2.14
C LEU A 24 7.99 -4.84 2.51
N ALA A 25 7.53 -4.80 3.76
CA ALA A 25 6.30 -5.47 4.18
C ALA A 25 5.07 -4.90 3.45
N TRP A 26 4.97 -3.57 3.33
CA TRP A 26 3.89 -2.93 2.56
C TRP A 26 3.94 -3.25 1.07
N VAL A 27 5.14 -3.27 0.47
CA VAL A 27 5.33 -3.67 -0.93
C VAL A 27 4.85 -5.10 -1.15
N ARG A 28 5.19 -6.03 -0.25
CA ARG A 28 4.72 -7.42 -0.32
C ARG A 28 3.20 -7.50 -0.31
N THR A 29 2.55 -6.80 0.61
CA THR A 29 1.07 -6.79 0.68
C THR A 29 0.47 -6.19 -0.58
N ALA A 30 1.00 -5.08 -1.08
CA ALA A 30 0.53 -4.45 -2.32
C ALA A 30 0.62 -5.40 -3.53
N LEU A 31 1.75 -6.10 -3.69
CA LEU A 31 1.94 -7.09 -4.76
C LEU A 31 0.99 -8.28 -4.61
N GLY A 32 0.76 -8.76 -3.39
CA GLY A 32 -0.21 -9.82 -3.11
C GLY A 32 -1.63 -9.43 -3.50
N LEU A 33 -2.04 -8.19 -3.19
CA LEU A 33 -3.36 -7.66 -3.56
C LEU A 33 -3.50 -7.54 -5.09
N VAL A 34 -2.51 -6.99 -5.78
CA VAL A 34 -2.51 -6.89 -7.25
C VAL A 34 -2.58 -8.28 -7.89
N GLY A 35 -1.75 -9.22 -7.43
CA GLY A 35 -1.75 -10.59 -7.93
C GLY A 35 -3.09 -11.30 -7.72
N LEU A 36 -3.71 -11.12 -6.54
CA LEU A 36 -5.04 -11.66 -6.25
C LEU A 36 -6.11 -11.05 -7.16
N GLY A 37 -6.07 -9.74 -7.43
CA GLY A 37 -7.01 -9.10 -8.33
C GLY A 37 -6.91 -9.61 -9.76
N VAL A 38 -5.70 -9.81 -10.27
CA VAL A 38 -5.48 -10.45 -11.59
C VAL A 38 -5.98 -11.89 -11.59
N LEU A 39 -5.74 -12.66 -10.52
CA LEU A 39 -6.22 -14.04 -10.41
C LEU A 39 -7.75 -14.11 -10.42
N LEU A 40 -8.44 -13.23 -9.70
CA LEU A 40 -9.90 -13.20 -9.62
C LEU A 40 -10.54 -12.88 -10.98
N GLU A 41 -9.95 -11.95 -11.74
CA GLU A 41 -10.39 -11.65 -13.12
C GLU A 41 -10.29 -12.89 -14.02
N ARG A 42 -9.18 -13.64 -13.92
CA ARG A 42 -8.96 -14.86 -14.71
C ARG A 42 -9.87 -16.02 -14.32
N LEU A 43 -10.09 -16.24 -13.03
CA LEU A 43 -10.95 -17.33 -12.53
C LEU A 43 -12.43 -17.09 -12.85
N GLY A 44 -12.85 -15.83 -12.86
CA GLY A 44 -14.23 -15.47 -13.09
C GLY A 44 -14.70 -15.48 -14.55
N ALA A 45 -13.80 -15.70 -15.51
CA ALA A 45 -14.12 -15.80 -16.93
C ALA A 45 -15.11 -16.94 -17.28
N GLY A 46 -15.43 -17.84 -16.34
CA GLY A 46 -16.46 -18.88 -16.49
C GLY A 46 -17.71 -18.73 -15.61
N SER A 47 -17.81 -17.68 -14.79
CA SER A 47 -18.93 -17.39 -13.87
C SER A 47 -19.45 -15.97 -14.09
N ASP A 48 -20.23 -15.39 -13.16
CA ASP A 48 -20.77 -14.02 -13.26
C ASP A 48 -19.65 -12.98 -13.46
N GLN A 49 -19.41 -12.64 -14.74
CA GLN A 49 -18.27 -11.88 -15.21
C GLN A 49 -18.19 -10.49 -14.56
N ALA A 50 -19.35 -9.91 -14.21
CA ALA A 50 -19.43 -8.60 -13.56
C ALA A 50 -18.81 -8.63 -12.17
N ILE A 51 -19.09 -9.66 -11.37
CA ILE A 51 -18.57 -9.81 -10.01
C ILE A 51 -17.05 -10.00 -10.03
N ALA A 52 -16.57 -10.85 -10.95
CA ALA A 52 -15.15 -11.12 -11.09
C ALA A 52 -14.35 -9.90 -11.53
N MET A 53 -14.88 -9.15 -12.49
CA MET A 53 -14.26 -7.91 -12.95
C MET A 53 -14.25 -6.86 -11.84
N ALA A 54 -15.37 -6.70 -11.12
CA ALA A 54 -15.46 -5.77 -9.99
C ALA A 54 -14.46 -6.10 -8.88
N ALA A 55 -14.36 -7.38 -8.51
CA ALA A 55 -13.40 -7.85 -7.52
C ALA A 55 -11.95 -7.64 -8.00
N GLY A 56 -11.64 -8.02 -9.23
CA GLY A 56 -10.31 -7.86 -9.81
C GLY A 56 -9.84 -6.40 -9.82
N VAL A 57 -10.71 -5.50 -10.31
CA VAL A 57 -10.45 -4.05 -10.30
C VAL A 57 -10.26 -3.54 -8.87
N ALA A 58 -11.13 -3.95 -7.93
CA ALA A 58 -11.03 -3.53 -6.54
C ALA A 58 -9.68 -3.92 -5.91
N PHE A 59 -9.27 -5.17 -6.04
CA PHE A 59 -8.00 -5.66 -5.48
C PHE A 59 -6.78 -5.00 -6.14
N ILE A 60 -6.79 -4.78 -7.46
CA ILE A 60 -5.71 -4.09 -8.17
C ILE A 60 -5.62 -2.63 -7.73
N SER A 61 -6.76 -1.91 -7.69
CA SER A 61 -6.79 -0.51 -7.24
C SER A 61 -6.32 -0.36 -5.80
N PHE A 62 -6.79 -1.24 -4.90
CA PHE A 62 -6.37 -1.19 -3.49
C PHE A 62 -4.89 -1.54 -3.30
N GLY A 63 -4.37 -2.52 -4.06
CA GLY A 63 -2.95 -2.82 -4.10
C GLY A 63 -2.11 -1.63 -4.58
N GLY A 64 -2.56 -0.94 -5.63
CA GLY A 64 -1.94 0.29 -6.14
C GLY A 64 -1.91 1.42 -5.11
N LEU A 65 -3.03 1.68 -4.43
CA LEU A 65 -3.10 2.68 -3.34
C LEU A 65 -2.14 2.33 -2.20
N THR A 66 -2.07 1.05 -1.83
CA THR A 66 -1.16 0.55 -0.79
C THR A 66 0.31 0.76 -1.20
N MET A 67 0.64 0.57 -2.48
CA MET A 67 1.99 0.82 -3.02
C MET A 67 2.37 2.30 -2.95
N ILE A 68 1.47 3.20 -3.39
CA ILE A 68 1.68 4.66 -3.32
C ILE A 68 1.86 5.11 -1.88
N TYR A 69 1.04 4.57 -0.96
CA TYR A 69 1.17 4.84 0.45
C TYR A 69 2.53 4.39 1.00
N SER A 70 2.98 3.19 0.66
CA SER A 70 4.25 2.63 1.12
C SER A 70 5.44 3.55 0.82
N VAL A 71 5.55 4.00 -0.44
CA VAL A 71 6.61 4.91 -0.89
C VAL A 71 6.50 6.26 -0.17
N SER A 72 5.28 6.83 -0.12
CA SER A 72 5.04 8.12 0.52
C SER A 72 5.41 8.11 2.00
N ARG A 73 5.01 7.05 2.72
CA ARG A 73 5.33 6.83 4.12
C ARG A 73 6.82 6.67 4.33
N TYR A 74 7.49 5.86 3.51
CA TYR A 74 8.93 5.63 3.60
C TYR A 74 9.71 6.94 3.47
N LEU A 75 9.43 7.74 2.44
CA LEU A 75 10.10 9.01 2.19
C LEU A 75 9.82 10.04 3.28
N TRP A 76 8.58 10.10 3.76
CA TRP A 76 8.24 11.02 4.85
C TRP A 76 8.97 10.64 6.15
N VAL A 77 8.98 9.36 6.54
CA VAL A 77 9.68 8.90 7.74
C VAL A 77 11.19 9.13 7.60
N ALA A 78 11.80 8.74 6.48
CA ALA A 78 13.24 8.93 6.24
C ALA A 78 13.67 10.40 6.41
N ARG A 79 12.92 11.35 5.81
CA ARG A 79 13.17 12.80 5.93
C ARG A 79 12.99 13.36 7.34
N ASN A 80 12.18 12.73 8.19
CA ASN A 80 12.00 13.18 9.57
C ASN A 80 13.09 12.60 10.49
N LEU A 81 13.51 11.35 10.26
CA LEU A 81 14.64 10.73 10.95
C LEU A 81 15.93 11.53 10.75
N GLU A 82 16.19 12.01 9.51
CA GLU A 82 17.33 12.89 9.21
C GLU A 82 17.32 14.19 10.01
N ARG A 83 16.13 14.68 10.42
CA ARG A 83 15.97 15.89 11.25
C ARG A 83 15.99 15.60 12.75
N GLY A 84 16.22 14.34 13.16
CA GLY A 84 16.18 13.92 14.55
C GLY A 84 14.77 13.91 15.16
N MET A 85 13.71 13.99 14.34
CA MET A 85 12.32 13.98 14.78
C MET A 85 11.71 12.59 14.53
N PHE A 86 10.99 12.04 15.51
CA PHE A 86 10.27 10.77 15.34
C PHE A 86 8.80 11.02 15.00
N PRO A 87 8.37 10.83 13.75
CA PRO A 87 6.99 11.07 13.39
C PRO A 87 6.09 9.88 13.78
N VAL A 88 5.10 10.12 14.63
CA VAL A 88 4.05 9.12 14.88
C VAL A 88 3.14 9.02 13.65
N ALA A 89 3.11 7.85 13.03
CA ALA A 89 2.37 7.62 11.78
C ALA A 89 0.85 7.43 12.01
N VAL A 90 0.15 8.48 12.43
CA VAL A 90 -1.31 8.43 12.69
C VAL A 90 -2.13 8.54 11.41
N ARG A 91 -1.67 9.36 10.46
CA ARG A 91 -2.43 9.66 9.22
C ARG A 91 -2.45 8.49 8.24
N GLY A 92 -1.45 7.62 8.28
CA GLY A 92 -1.28 6.55 7.31
C GLY A 92 -2.34 5.45 7.36
N PRO A 93 -2.58 4.83 8.53
CA PRO A 93 -3.67 3.87 8.71
C PRO A 93 -5.02 4.44 8.29
N ILE A 94 -5.31 5.69 8.64
CA ILE A 94 -6.56 6.37 8.28
C ILE A 94 -6.73 6.44 6.76
N VAL A 95 -5.71 6.86 6.03
CA VAL A 95 -5.75 6.96 4.55
C VAL A 95 -5.96 5.59 3.90
N ILE A 96 -5.27 4.54 4.39
CA ILE A 96 -5.47 3.18 3.86
C ILE A 96 -6.87 2.68 4.16
N THR A 97 -7.37 2.85 5.39
CA THR A 97 -8.72 2.39 5.76
C THR A 97 -9.80 3.08 4.93
N LEU A 98 -9.71 4.40 4.76
CA LEU A 98 -10.65 5.15 3.92
C LEU A 98 -10.53 4.75 2.44
N GLY A 99 -9.32 4.55 1.94
CA GLY A 99 -9.09 4.07 0.57
C GLY A 99 -9.67 2.66 0.34
N ALA A 100 -9.52 1.76 1.31
CA ALA A 100 -10.10 0.42 1.27
C ALA A 100 -11.63 0.47 1.20
N LEU A 101 -12.25 1.30 2.05
CA LEU A 101 -13.70 1.49 2.09
C LEU A 101 -14.22 2.09 0.79
N LEU A 102 -13.52 3.06 0.22
CA LEU A 102 -13.90 3.70 -1.05
C LEU A 102 -13.83 2.70 -2.21
N VAL A 103 -12.77 1.91 -2.30
CA VAL A 103 -12.62 0.90 -3.35
C VAL A 103 -13.68 -0.20 -3.20
N ALA A 104 -13.90 -0.70 -1.98
CA ALA A 104 -14.92 -1.72 -1.71
C ALA A 104 -16.34 -1.21 -1.99
N GLY A 105 -16.67 0.01 -1.54
CA GLY A 105 -17.96 0.63 -1.80
C GLY A 105 -18.20 0.89 -3.29
N GLY A 106 -17.19 1.38 -4.01
CA GLY A 106 -17.27 1.58 -5.46
C GLY A 106 -17.50 0.28 -6.22
N ALA A 107 -16.80 -0.79 -5.85
CA ALA A 107 -16.99 -2.11 -6.46
C ALA A 107 -18.41 -2.66 -6.19
N LEU A 108 -18.93 -2.49 -4.98
CA LEU A 108 -20.29 -2.90 -4.62
C LEU A 108 -21.34 -2.14 -5.45
N VAL A 109 -21.22 -0.81 -5.55
CA VAL A 109 -22.13 0.01 -6.36
C VAL A 109 -22.08 -0.39 -7.84
N TYR A 110 -20.88 -0.64 -8.37
CA TYR A 110 -20.70 -1.09 -9.75
C TYR A 110 -21.44 -2.41 -10.02
N VAL A 111 -21.34 -3.38 -9.11
CA VAL A 111 -22.06 -4.66 -9.23
C VAL A 111 -23.57 -4.45 -9.17
N LEU A 112 -24.07 -3.67 -8.20
CA LEU A 112 -25.51 -3.40 -8.05
C LEU A 112 -26.14 -2.68 -9.25
N LEU A 113 -25.37 -1.89 -9.99
CA LEU A 113 -25.85 -1.19 -11.19
C LEU A 113 -25.88 -2.07 -12.45
N LEU A 114 -25.14 -3.19 -12.47
CA LEU A 114 -25.04 -4.09 -13.62
C LEU A 114 -25.91 -5.35 -13.49
N GLN A 115 -26.45 -5.61 -12.30
CA GLN A 115 -27.49 -6.61 -12.05
C GLN A 115 -28.88 -6.03 -12.32
#